data_AF-A0A958EY69-F1
#
_entry.id   AF-A0A958EY69-F1
#
_cell.length_a   1.000
_cell.length_b   1.000
_cell.length_c   1.000
_cell.angle_alpha   90.00
_cell.angle_beta   90.00
_cell.angle_gamma   90.00
#
_symmetry.space_group_name_H-M   'P 1'
#
loop_
_entity.id
_entity.type
_entity.pdbx_description
1 polymer ?
#
loop_
_entity_poly.entity_id
_entity_poly.type
_entity_poly.pdbx_seq_one_letter_code
_entity_poly.pdbx_strand_id
1 'polypeptide(L)'
;MIKRNAEYYLKLVSRLRRDYKKGGAPHKPILLISIIKGIEKGFIKSEKINITPELVGLFKQYWNKLVTTEHHPIFSLPFYHMKSEPFWKLVPKPGCESWVNAKSTMRSFSNLNTAVDYAQIDIELFSLLNTESDRLRFFSFLIEKYFPAENISNNSNDHDIFYEISHEINSLKSSMYREKILKFKTEMDPDSFQEEVYVRSGLFKCEISKIYN
;
A
#
# COMPACT_ATOMS: atom_id res chain seq x y z
N MET A 1 16.48 20.78 17.58
CA MET A 1 16.23 19.94 16.38
C MET A 1 15.38 20.76 15.43
N ILE A 2 15.79 20.96 14.16
CA ILE A 2 15.00 21.76 13.21
C ILE A 2 13.78 20.91 12.80
N LYS A 3 12.57 21.36 13.14
CA LYS A 3 11.33 20.68 12.77
C LYS A 3 11.14 20.78 11.26
N ARG A 4 11.10 19.63 10.57
CA ARG A 4 10.85 19.55 9.13
C ARG A 4 9.38 19.92 8.85
N ASN A 5 9.13 20.72 7.82
CA ASN A 5 7.79 21.20 7.46
C ASN A 5 7.26 20.53 6.18
N ALA A 6 6.04 20.90 5.76
CA ALA A 6 5.41 20.36 4.56
C ALA A 6 6.27 20.58 3.30
N GLU A 7 6.88 21.76 3.13
CA GLU A 7 7.71 22.09 1.96
C GLU A 7 8.94 21.18 1.85
N TYR A 8 9.58 20.87 2.99
CA TYR A 8 10.69 19.93 3.05
C TYR A 8 10.28 18.56 2.51
N TYR A 9 9.18 18.01 3.01
CA TYR A 9 8.71 16.68 2.62
C TYR A 9 8.14 16.66 1.20
N LEU A 10 7.40 17.68 0.78
CA LEU A 10 6.92 17.80 -0.61
C LEU A 10 8.10 17.82 -1.59
N LYS A 11 9.21 18.47 -1.25
CA LYS A 11 10.43 18.43 -2.08
C LYS A 11 10.99 17.01 -2.19
N LEU A 12 10.99 16.22 -1.12
CA LEU A 12 11.44 14.82 -1.13
C LEU A 12 10.48 13.93 -1.93
N VAL A 13 9.17 14.05 -1.67
CA VAL A 13 8.10 13.41 -2.42
C VAL A 13 8.19 13.78 -3.89
N SER A 14 8.67 14.97 -4.25
CA SER A 14 8.85 15.39 -5.65
C SER A 14 10.05 14.73 -6.35
N ARG A 15 10.92 14.06 -5.60
CA ARG A 15 12.19 13.51 -6.09
C ARG A 15 12.37 12.04 -5.71
N LEU A 16 11.25 11.31 -5.54
CA LEU A 16 11.28 9.86 -5.28
C LEU A 16 12.17 9.16 -6.30
N ARG A 17 13.05 8.29 -5.81
CA ARG A 17 13.96 7.50 -6.65
C ARG A 17 13.18 6.34 -7.29
N ARG A 18 12.91 6.44 -8.59
CA ARG A 18 12.07 5.49 -9.36
C ARG A 18 12.86 4.93 -10.54
N ASP A 19 12.52 3.73 -10.97
CA ASP A 19 13.01 3.17 -12.24
C ASP A 19 12.27 3.85 -13.41
N TYR A 20 12.97 4.21 -14.47
CA TYR A 20 12.41 4.93 -15.63
C TYR A 20 12.17 4.08 -16.87
N LYS A 21 12.45 2.76 -16.82
CA LYS A 21 12.33 1.85 -17.98
C LYS A 21 10.95 1.83 -18.68
N LYS A 22 9.88 2.29 -18.03
CA LYS A 22 8.51 2.37 -18.57
C LYS A 22 7.82 3.71 -18.26
N GLY A 23 8.55 4.83 -18.29
CA GLY A 23 8.00 6.17 -18.02
C GLY A 23 7.99 6.58 -16.53
N GLY A 24 8.69 5.82 -15.69
CA GLY A 24 8.78 6.08 -14.25
C GLY A 24 7.85 5.17 -13.43
N ALA A 25 8.44 4.30 -12.60
CA ALA A 25 7.71 3.31 -11.82
C ALA A 25 6.72 3.98 -10.84
N PRO A 26 5.41 3.68 -10.93
CA PRO A 26 4.38 4.32 -10.10
C PRO A 26 4.31 3.75 -8.68
N HIS A 27 5.00 2.65 -8.40
CA HIS A 27 4.88 1.89 -7.14
C HIS A 27 5.08 2.72 -5.87
N LYS A 28 6.13 3.54 -5.80
CA LYS A 28 6.40 4.38 -4.61
C LYS A 28 5.33 5.47 -4.44
N PRO A 29 4.97 6.25 -5.48
CA PRO A 29 3.82 7.15 -5.41
C PRO A 29 2.52 6.48 -4.95
N ILE A 30 2.17 5.32 -5.50
CA ILE A 30 0.96 4.58 -5.08
C ILE A 30 1.06 4.18 -3.60
N LEU A 31 2.20 3.66 -3.12
CA LEU A 31 2.36 3.32 -1.71
C LEU A 31 2.15 4.54 -0.78
N LEU A 32 2.69 5.71 -1.14
CA LEU A 32 2.47 6.93 -0.36
C LEU A 32 1.00 7.37 -0.36
N ILE A 33 0.32 7.27 -1.50
CA ILE A 33 -1.13 7.50 -1.60
C ILE A 33 -1.89 6.54 -0.68
N SER A 34 -1.56 5.25 -0.70
CA SER A 34 -2.19 4.25 0.15
C SER A 34 -1.96 4.51 1.63
N ILE A 35 -0.78 4.98 2.04
CA ILE A 35 -0.51 5.39 3.42
C ILE A 35 -1.34 6.61 3.81
N ILE A 36 -1.38 7.65 2.96
CA ILE A 36 -2.22 8.83 3.18
C ILE A 36 -3.68 8.44 3.39
N LYS A 37 -4.20 7.53 2.56
CA LYS A 37 -5.58 7.04 2.63
C LYS A 37 -5.81 6.09 3.80
N GLY A 38 -4.79 5.35 4.22
CA GLY A 38 -4.82 4.56 5.44
C GLY A 38 -4.89 5.42 6.71
N ILE A 39 -4.21 6.58 6.71
CA ILE A 39 -4.31 7.57 7.79
C ILE A 39 -5.69 8.21 7.79
N GLU A 40 -6.19 8.65 6.62
CA GLU A 40 -7.54 9.23 6.48
C GLU A 40 -8.65 8.29 6.96
N LYS A 41 -8.58 6.99 6.59
CA LYS A 41 -9.54 5.97 7.05
C LYS A 41 -9.30 5.51 8.49
N GLY A 42 -8.25 5.98 9.15
CA GLY A 42 -7.93 5.63 10.55
C GLY A 42 -7.33 4.23 10.75
N PHE A 43 -6.89 3.56 9.68
CA PHE A 43 -6.18 2.27 9.77
C PHE A 43 -4.74 2.44 10.23
N ILE A 44 -4.10 3.55 9.86
CA ILE A 44 -2.73 3.89 10.27
C ILE A 44 -2.79 4.98 11.32
N LYS A 45 -2.44 4.64 12.56
CA LYS A 45 -2.58 5.51 13.73
C LYS A 45 -1.26 5.94 14.36
N SER A 46 -0.13 5.54 13.76
CA SER A 46 1.20 5.93 14.21
C SER A 46 2.16 6.03 13.02
N GLU A 47 3.33 6.60 13.28
CA GLU A 47 4.48 6.67 12.37
C GLU A 47 5.11 5.30 12.04
N LYS A 48 4.60 4.22 12.65
CA LYS A 48 4.93 2.84 12.32
C LYS A 48 3.95 2.28 11.29
N ILE A 49 4.42 2.14 10.07
CA ILE A 49 3.66 1.63 8.93
C ILE A 49 3.81 0.11 8.89
N ASN A 50 2.81 -0.60 9.41
CA ASN A 50 2.73 -2.06 9.36
C ASN A 50 2.24 -2.53 7.98
N ILE A 51 2.67 -3.73 7.56
CA ILE A 51 2.10 -4.39 6.37
C ILE A 51 0.78 -5.03 6.78
N THR A 52 -0.33 -4.31 6.62
CA THR A 52 -1.67 -4.81 6.97
C THR A 52 -2.50 -5.15 5.73
N PRO A 53 -3.53 -6.01 5.86
CA PRO A 53 -4.50 -6.28 4.79
C PRO A 53 -5.10 -4.99 4.19
N GLU A 54 -5.36 -3.99 5.03
CA GLU A 54 -5.91 -2.69 4.63
C GLU A 54 -4.89 -1.90 3.80
N LEU A 55 -3.62 -1.87 4.19
CA LEU A 55 -2.60 -1.15 3.41
C LEU A 55 -2.37 -1.80 2.04
N VAL A 56 -2.30 -3.13 1.97
CA VAL A 56 -2.15 -3.88 0.71
C VAL A 56 -3.40 -3.71 -0.17
N GLY A 57 -4.59 -3.74 0.41
CA GLY A 57 -5.85 -3.50 -0.30
C GLY A 57 -5.92 -2.08 -0.89
N LEU A 58 -5.56 -1.05 -0.10
CA LEU A 58 -5.48 0.33 -0.57
C LEU A 58 -4.44 0.49 -1.68
N PHE A 59 -3.31 -0.20 -1.60
CA PHE A 59 -2.33 -0.21 -2.69
C PHE A 59 -2.93 -0.74 -3.99
N LYS A 60 -3.60 -1.90 -3.96
CA LYS A 60 -4.26 -2.48 -5.13
C LYS A 60 -5.39 -1.59 -5.67
N GLN A 61 -6.22 -1.03 -4.79
CA GLN A 61 -7.32 -0.14 -5.19
C GLN A 61 -6.79 1.10 -5.93
N TYR A 62 -5.82 1.79 -5.35
CA TYR A 62 -5.26 2.99 -5.98
C TYR A 62 -4.40 2.66 -7.20
N TRP A 63 -3.77 1.49 -7.24
CA TRP A 63 -3.11 1.02 -8.45
C TRP A 63 -4.10 0.87 -9.61
N ASN A 64 -5.20 0.16 -9.41
CA ASN A 64 -6.21 -0.04 -10.46
C ASN A 64 -6.88 1.26 -10.91
N LYS A 65 -6.97 2.23 -9.99
CA LYS A 65 -7.54 3.56 -10.26
C LYS A 65 -6.58 4.47 -11.04
N LEU A 66 -5.28 4.37 -10.78
CA LEU A 66 -4.29 5.38 -11.17
C LEU A 66 -3.12 4.85 -12.02
N VAL A 67 -3.05 3.57 -12.37
CA VAL A 67 -1.92 3.05 -13.15
C VAL A 67 -2.42 2.52 -14.48
N THR A 68 -2.08 3.26 -15.54
CA THR A 68 -2.42 2.92 -16.93
C THR A 68 -1.23 2.37 -17.72
N THR A 69 -0.04 2.34 -17.11
CA THR A 69 1.20 1.83 -17.70
C THR A 69 1.31 0.31 -17.52
N GLU A 70 2.19 -0.34 -18.30
CA GLU A 70 2.43 -1.79 -18.23
C GLU A 70 3.20 -2.26 -16.97
N HIS A 71 3.17 -1.51 -15.88
CA HIS A 71 3.71 -1.95 -14.61
C HIS A 71 2.73 -2.92 -13.93
N HIS A 72 3.25 -3.77 -13.05
CA HIS A 72 2.43 -4.71 -12.27
C HIS A 72 2.34 -4.27 -10.80
N PRO A 73 1.20 -4.46 -10.12
CA PRO A 73 0.94 -4.02 -8.75
C PRO A 73 1.65 -4.88 -7.69
N ILE A 74 2.98 -4.89 -7.69
CA ILE A 74 3.76 -5.68 -6.72
C ILE A 74 4.00 -4.81 -5.48
N PHE A 75 3.29 -5.07 -4.37
CA PHE A 75 3.37 -4.28 -3.14
C PHE A 75 4.74 -4.38 -2.47
N SER A 76 5.40 -5.55 -2.57
CA SER A 76 6.67 -5.82 -1.88
C SER A 76 7.78 -4.85 -2.29
N LEU A 77 7.82 -4.49 -3.57
CA LEU A 77 8.86 -3.66 -4.17
C LEU A 77 8.88 -2.23 -3.61
N PRO A 78 7.80 -1.42 -3.69
CA PRO A 78 7.83 -0.07 -3.17
C PRO A 78 8.07 -0.04 -1.66
N PHE A 79 7.51 -0.98 -0.90
CA PHE A 79 7.70 -1.02 0.56
C PHE A 79 9.17 -1.22 0.92
N TYR A 80 9.86 -2.14 0.24
CA TYR A 80 11.29 -2.36 0.44
C TYR A 80 12.15 -1.21 -0.10
N HIS A 81 11.90 -0.78 -1.34
CA HIS A 81 12.74 0.21 -2.03
C HIS A 81 12.55 1.64 -1.52
N MET A 82 11.53 1.91 -0.71
CA MET A 82 11.38 3.20 -0.04
C MET A 82 12.52 3.49 0.94
N LYS A 83 13.34 2.49 1.33
CA LYS A 83 14.58 2.69 2.10
C LYS A 83 15.60 3.65 1.46
N SER A 84 15.44 3.94 0.16
CA SER A 84 16.25 4.95 -0.52
C SER A 84 15.77 6.39 -0.26
N GLU A 85 14.62 6.57 0.37
CA GLU A 85 14.07 7.88 0.72
C GLU A 85 14.42 8.21 2.18
N PRO A 86 14.77 9.47 2.51
CA PRO A 86 15.35 9.80 3.82
C PRO A 86 14.34 9.82 4.97
N PHE A 87 13.04 9.76 4.67
CA PHE A 87 11.95 9.73 5.65
C PHE A 87 11.45 8.31 5.96
N TRP A 88 12.12 7.27 5.45
CA TRP A 88 11.67 5.87 5.56
C TRP A 88 12.78 4.96 6.06
N LYS A 89 12.50 4.22 7.13
CA LYS A 89 13.41 3.23 7.69
C LYS A 89 12.69 1.90 7.90
N LEU A 90 13.16 0.85 7.25
CA LEU A 90 12.67 -0.51 7.50
C LEU A 90 13.15 -1.01 8.86
N VAL A 91 12.23 -1.57 9.65
CA VAL A 91 12.52 -2.23 10.92
C VAL A 91 12.32 -3.74 10.71
N PRO A 92 13.39 -4.55 10.79
CA PRO A 92 13.27 -6.01 10.67
C PRO A 92 12.61 -6.60 11.91
N LYS A 93 11.97 -7.76 11.76
CA LYS A 93 11.63 -8.61 12.91
C LYS A 93 12.91 -9.14 13.56
N PRO A 94 12.89 -9.48 14.86
CA PRO A 94 14.05 -10.04 15.54
C PRO A 94 14.62 -11.26 14.79
N GLY A 95 15.93 -11.23 14.51
CA GLY A 95 16.63 -12.29 13.79
C GLY A 95 16.56 -12.19 12.26
N CYS A 96 15.86 -11.19 11.71
CA CYS A 96 15.75 -10.96 10.26
C CYS A 96 16.62 -9.78 9.77
N GLU A 97 17.49 -9.22 10.61
CA GLU A 97 18.27 -8.01 10.33
C GLU A 97 19.14 -8.17 9.08
N SER A 98 19.90 -9.25 9.01
CA SER A 98 20.74 -9.58 7.86
C SER A 98 19.90 -9.85 6.61
N TRP A 99 18.71 -10.44 6.77
CA TRP A 99 17.81 -10.77 5.67
C TRP A 99 17.23 -9.50 5.00
N VAL A 100 16.78 -8.53 5.80
CA VAL A 100 16.28 -7.23 5.30
C VAL A 100 17.40 -6.41 4.64
N ASN A 101 18.62 -6.49 5.16
CA ASN A 101 19.76 -5.75 4.60
C ASN A 101 20.36 -6.39 3.34
N ALA A 102 20.17 -7.69 3.12
CA ALA A 102 20.64 -8.38 1.93
C ALA A 102 20.02 -7.79 0.66
N LYS A 103 20.86 -7.56 -0.36
CA LYS A 103 20.37 -7.19 -1.70
C LYS A 103 19.60 -8.38 -2.28
N SER A 104 18.49 -8.10 -2.96
CA SER A 104 17.67 -9.07 -3.72
C SER A 104 16.71 -10.01 -2.96
N THR A 105 16.66 -9.99 -1.63
CA THR A 105 15.84 -10.92 -0.83
C THR A 105 14.36 -10.51 -0.70
N MET A 106 14.05 -9.23 -0.81
CA MET A 106 12.69 -8.69 -0.59
C MET A 106 11.90 -8.49 -1.89
N ARG A 107 12.04 -9.45 -2.82
CA ARG A 107 11.33 -9.41 -4.11
C ARG A 107 9.92 -9.98 -4.03
N SER A 108 9.69 -10.95 -3.14
CA SER A 108 8.37 -11.57 -2.95
C SER A 108 7.61 -10.97 -1.78
N PHE A 109 6.28 -11.01 -1.83
CA PHE A 109 5.43 -10.58 -0.71
C PHE A 109 5.67 -11.41 0.55
N SER A 110 5.78 -12.75 0.43
CA SER A 110 6.06 -13.64 1.57
C SER A 110 7.34 -13.28 2.33
N ASN A 111 8.47 -13.12 1.63
CA ASN A 111 9.73 -12.74 2.27
C ASN A 111 9.62 -11.40 3.00
N LEU A 112 8.99 -10.40 2.37
CA LEU A 112 8.81 -9.09 2.99
C LEU A 112 7.97 -9.20 4.27
N ASN A 113 6.80 -9.83 4.17
CA ASN A 113 5.86 -9.96 5.28
C ASN A 113 6.41 -10.84 6.42
N THR A 114 7.31 -11.77 6.10
CA THR A 114 7.99 -12.60 7.09
C THR A 114 9.07 -11.80 7.82
N ALA A 115 9.93 -11.09 7.09
CA ALA A 115 11.16 -10.51 7.62
C ALA A 115 11.02 -9.10 8.21
N VAL A 116 10.06 -8.31 7.71
CA VAL A 116 9.87 -6.91 8.12
C VAL A 116 8.79 -6.83 9.18
N ASP A 117 9.08 -6.11 10.26
CA ASP A 117 8.11 -5.83 11.32
C ASP A 117 7.22 -4.64 10.89
N TYR A 118 7.86 -3.50 10.62
CA TYR A 118 7.19 -2.30 10.10
C TYR A 118 8.19 -1.40 9.38
N ALA A 119 7.68 -0.36 8.72
CA ALA A 119 8.48 0.78 8.31
C ALA A 119 8.23 1.97 9.24
N GLN A 120 9.30 2.55 9.74
CA GLN A 120 9.29 3.77 10.52
C GLN A 120 9.36 4.97 9.56
N ILE A 121 8.36 5.84 9.60
CA ILE A 121 8.45 7.17 8.96
C ILE A 121 8.84 8.24 9.97
N ASP A 122 9.29 9.38 9.47
CA ASP A 122 9.54 10.56 10.31
C ASP A 122 8.27 10.97 11.06
N ILE A 123 8.41 11.30 12.34
CA ILE A 123 7.29 11.74 13.18
C ILE A 123 6.69 13.06 12.68
N GLU A 124 7.50 13.96 12.14
CA GLU A 124 7.03 15.22 11.55
C GLU A 124 6.20 14.97 10.29
N LEU A 125 6.61 14.03 9.44
CA LEU A 125 5.81 13.63 8.27
C LEU A 125 4.48 13.02 8.71
N PHE A 126 4.49 12.10 9.66
CA PHE A 126 3.26 11.50 10.19
C PHE A 126 2.33 12.58 10.78
N SER A 127 2.87 13.52 11.56
CA SER A 127 2.09 14.63 12.13
C SER A 127 1.44 15.50 11.05
N LEU A 128 2.14 15.79 9.95
CA LEU A 128 1.58 16.53 8.81
C LEU A 128 0.45 15.74 8.14
N LEU A 129 0.64 14.43 7.92
CA LEU A 129 -0.38 13.59 7.28
C LEU A 129 -1.64 13.37 8.15
N ASN A 130 -1.55 13.56 9.46
CA ASN A 130 -2.74 13.55 10.33
C ASN A 130 -3.56 14.84 10.21
N THR A 131 -2.92 15.97 9.91
CA THR A 131 -3.63 17.23 9.65
C THR A 131 -4.32 17.15 8.30
N GLU A 132 -5.64 17.40 8.25
CA GLU A 132 -6.44 17.25 7.04
C GLU A 132 -5.95 18.12 5.87
N SER A 133 -5.67 19.40 6.12
CA SER A 133 -5.20 20.33 5.08
C SER A 133 -3.88 19.89 4.45
N ASP A 134 -2.90 19.51 5.28
CA ASP A 134 -1.61 18.99 4.80
C ASP A 134 -1.80 17.65 4.10
N ARG A 135 -2.58 16.73 4.65
CA ARG A 135 -2.88 15.43 4.03
C ARG A 135 -3.45 15.60 2.62
N LEU A 136 -4.44 16.48 2.45
CA LEU A 136 -5.00 16.80 1.13
C LEU A 136 -3.95 17.41 0.21
N ARG A 137 -3.11 18.32 0.72
CA ARG A 137 -2.00 18.92 -0.03
C ARG A 137 -1.01 17.87 -0.55
N PHE A 138 -0.60 16.91 0.29
CA PHE A 138 0.29 15.81 -0.12
C PHE A 138 -0.38 14.89 -1.15
N PHE A 139 -1.67 14.58 -0.96
CA PHE A 139 -2.44 13.75 -1.89
C PHE A 139 -2.53 14.41 -3.26
N SER A 140 -3.01 15.66 -3.33
CA SER A 140 -3.13 16.41 -4.60
C SER A 140 -1.78 16.54 -5.29
N PHE A 141 -0.71 16.83 -4.54
CA PHE A 141 0.63 16.92 -5.11
C PHE A 141 1.11 15.60 -5.74
N LEU A 142 0.85 14.46 -5.09
CA LEU A 142 1.19 13.14 -5.63
C LEU A 142 0.43 12.85 -6.92
N ILE A 143 -0.87 13.14 -6.95
CA ILE A 143 -1.71 12.99 -8.14
C ILE A 143 -1.20 13.85 -9.28
N GLU A 144 -1.13 15.17 -9.08
CA GLU A 144 -0.73 16.13 -10.13
C GLU A 144 0.64 15.82 -10.71
N LYS A 145 1.57 15.36 -9.87
CA LYS A 145 2.95 15.12 -10.29
C LYS A 145 3.16 13.78 -10.97
N TYR A 146 2.56 12.72 -10.43
CA TYR A 146 2.86 11.34 -10.85
C TYR A 146 1.79 10.72 -11.72
N PHE A 147 0.59 11.31 -11.74
CA PHE A 147 -0.60 10.82 -12.41
C PHE A 147 -1.35 11.95 -13.18
N PRO A 148 -0.65 12.81 -13.97
CA PRO A 148 -1.25 14.02 -14.57
C PRO A 148 -2.26 13.76 -15.69
N ALA A 149 -2.20 12.60 -16.34
CA ALA A 149 -3.08 12.24 -17.45
C ALA A 149 -4.41 11.63 -16.99
N GLU A 150 -4.54 11.37 -15.70
CA GLU A 150 -5.76 10.83 -15.13
C GLU A 150 -6.66 11.99 -14.74
N ASN A 151 -7.73 12.15 -15.52
CA ASN A 151 -8.94 12.72 -14.95
C ASN A 151 -9.31 11.80 -13.79
N ILE A 152 -8.95 12.18 -12.56
CA ILE A 152 -9.80 11.90 -11.41
C ILE A 152 -11.08 12.71 -11.63
N SER A 153 -11.80 12.41 -12.72
CA SER A 153 -13.19 12.71 -12.81
C SER A 153 -13.79 12.03 -11.59
N ASN A 154 -14.67 12.75 -10.93
CA ASN A 154 -15.54 12.27 -9.86
C ASN A 154 -16.50 11.18 -10.38
N ASN A 155 -16.00 10.20 -11.14
CA ASN A 155 -16.72 9.02 -11.56
C ASN A 155 -17.05 8.26 -10.28
N SER A 156 -18.30 8.42 -9.91
CA SER A 156 -19.07 7.95 -8.76
C SER A 156 -19.05 6.44 -8.51
N ASN A 157 -18.23 5.68 -9.23
CA ASN A 157 -17.92 4.30 -8.89
C ASN A 157 -16.59 4.28 -8.14
N ASP A 158 -16.58 4.80 -6.92
CA ASP A 158 -15.47 4.55 -6.00
C ASP A 158 -15.51 3.06 -5.65
N HIS A 159 -14.84 2.26 -6.47
CA HIS A 159 -14.74 0.82 -6.35
C HIS A 159 -13.93 0.52 -5.08
N ASP A 160 -14.62 0.46 -3.95
CA ASP A 160 -14.03 0.11 -2.67
C ASP A 160 -13.79 -1.40 -2.66
N ILE A 161 -12.52 -1.78 -2.82
CA ILE A 161 -12.09 -3.19 -2.86
C ILE A 161 -12.50 -3.93 -1.58
N PHE A 162 -12.59 -3.24 -0.45
CA PHE A 162 -13.00 -3.83 0.81
C PHE A 162 -14.49 -4.18 0.80
N TYR A 163 -15.33 -3.29 0.27
CA TYR A 163 -16.77 -3.56 0.13
C TYR A 163 -17.03 -4.79 -0.73
N GLU A 164 -16.38 -4.89 -1.88
CA GLU A 164 -16.59 -6.02 -2.80
C GLU A 164 -16.12 -7.34 -2.21
N ILE A 165 -14.92 -7.37 -1.62
CA ILE A 165 -14.42 -8.58 -0.98
C ILE A 165 -15.31 -8.98 0.19
N SER A 166 -15.73 -8.03 1.03
CA SER A 166 -16.67 -8.31 2.14
C SER A 166 -18.01 -8.81 1.62
N HIS A 167 -18.55 -8.23 0.54
CA HIS A 167 -19.79 -8.70 -0.08
C HIS A 167 -19.63 -10.13 -0.60
N GLU A 168 -18.51 -10.45 -1.25
CA GLU A 168 -18.22 -11.81 -1.70
C GLU A 168 -18.10 -12.81 -0.55
N ILE A 169 -17.43 -12.43 0.54
CA ILE A 169 -17.28 -13.27 1.74
C ILE A 169 -18.65 -13.60 2.34
N ASN A 170 -19.55 -12.61 2.40
CA ASN A 170 -20.84 -12.75 3.06
C ASN A 170 -21.92 -13.38 2.17
N SER A 171 -21.85 -13.19 0.84
CA SER A 171 -22.91 -13.60 -0.10
C SER A 171 -22.63 -14.93 -0.81
N LEU A 172 -21.36 -15.29 -1.02
CA LEU A 172 -21.03 -16.50 -1.78
C LEU A 172 -21.17 -17.75 -0.91
N LYS A 173 -21.71 -18.82 -1.52
CA LYS A 173 -21.61 -20.16 -0.94
C LYS A 173 -20.14 -20.58 -0.83
N SER A 174 -19.80 -21.33 0.21
CA SER A 174 -18.41 -21.74 0.49
C SER A 174 -17.74 -22.47 -0.67
N SER A 175 -18.49 -23.27 -1.46
CA SER A 175 -17.97 -23.93 -2.66
C SER A 175 -17.57 -22.94 -3.76
N MET A 176 -18.43 -21.95 -4.04
CA MET A 176 -18.17 -20.91 -5.05
C MET A 176 -17.01 -20.02 -4.66
N TYR A 177 -16.92 -19.65 -3.38
CA TYR A 177 -15.77 -18.89 -2.86
C TYR A 177 -14.47 -19.67 -3.05
N ARG A 178 -14.47 -20.98 -2.71
CA ARG A 178 -13.30 -21.85 -2.89
C ARG A 178 -12.89 -21.95 -4.37
N GLU A 179 -13.82 -22.12 -5.28
CA GLU A 179 -13.55 -22.15 -6.73
C GLU A 179 -12.92 -20.83 -7.21
N LYS A 180 -13.41 -19.69 -6.72
CA LYS A 180 -12.84 -18.38 -7.04
C LYS A 180 -11.40 -18.25 -6.57
N ILE A 181 -11.09 -18.68 -5.35
CA ILE A 181 -9.69 -18.67 -4.84
C ILE A 181 -8.80 -19.61 -5.66
N LEU A 182 -9.30 -20.78 -6.06
CA LEU A 182 -8.54 -21.69 -6.94
C LEU A 182 -8.28 -21.07 -8.31
N LYS A 183 -9.26 -20.35 -8.86
CA LYS A 183 -9.11 -19.61 -10.12
C LYS A 183 -8.03 -18.53 -10.01
N PHE A 184 -8.02 -17.75 -8.93
CA PHE A 184 -6.95 -16.77 -8.70
C PHE A 184 -5.57 -17.43 -8.61
N LYS A 185 -5.46 -18.60 -7.97
CA LYS A 185 -4.21 -19.34 -7.87
C LYS A 185 -3.67 -19.77 -9.25
N THR A 186 -4.56 -20.03 -10.22
CA THR A 186 -4.16 -20.44 -11.58
C THR A 186 -3.89 -19.27 -12.51
N GLU A 187 -4.56 -18.13 -12.31
CA GLU A 187 -4.52 -16.98 -13.24
C GLU A 187 -3.50 -15.91 -12.82
N MET A 188 -3.24 -15.76 -11.53
CA MET A 188 -2.33 -14.75 -10.99
C MET A 188 -0.91 -15.31 -10.87
N ASP A 189 0.08 -14.41 -10.94
CA ASP A 189 1.42 -14.77 -10.50
C ASP A 189 1.46 -15.08 -8.99
N PRO A 190 2.44 -15.85 -8.51
CA PRO A 190 2.48 -16.29 -7.12
C PRO A 190 2.48 -15.17 -6.07
N ASP A 191 3.12 -14.02 -6.36
CA ASP A 191 3.19 -12.90 -5.42
C ASP A 191 1.83 -12.17 -5.36
N SER A 192 1.25 -11.87 -6.52
CA SER A 192 -0.09 -11.26 -6.60
C SER A 192 -1.16 -12.11 -5.91
N PHE A 193 -1.07 -13.44 -6.06
CA PHE A 193 -1.96 -14.38 -5.38
C PHE A 193 -1.76 -14.36 -3.85
N GLN A 194 -0.52 -14.31 -3.37
CA GLN A 194 -0.24 -14.20 -1.93
C GLN A 194 -0.80 -12.91 -1.35
N GLU A 195 -0.64 -11.79 -2.04
CA GLU A 195 -1.22 -10.51 -1.65
C GLU A 195 -2.76 -10.59 -1.63
N GLU A 196 -3.38 -11.26 -2.61
CA GLU A 196 -4.84 -11.45 -2.68
C GLU A 196 -5.38 -12.26 -1.50
N VAL A 197 -4.74 -13.39 -1.22
CA VAL A 197 -5.07 -14.23 -0.05
C VAL A 197 -4.88 -13.45 1.25
N TYR A 198 -3.83 -12.64 1.35
CA TYR A 198 -3.54 -11.84 2.54
C TYR A 198 -4.65 -10.82 2.83
N VAL A 199 -5.07 -10.04 1.81
CA VAL A 199 -6.14 -9.06 1.94
C VAL A 199 -7.46 -9.74 2.32
N ARG A 200 -7.85 -10.78 1.59
CA ARG A 200 -9.12 -11.51 1.82
C ARG A 200 -9.17 -12.17 3.19
N SER A 201 -8.07 -12.77 3.65
CA SER A 201 -7.99 -13.42 4.97
C SER A 201 -8.10 -12.40 6.11
N GLY A 202 -7.55 -11.21 5.93
CA GLY A 202 -7.71 -10.10 6.87
C GLY A 202 -9.16 -9.66 7.00
N LEU A 203 -9.79 -9.37 5.86
CA LEU A 203 -11.20 -8.96 5.82
C LEU A 203 -12.13 -10.03 6.37
N PHE A 204 -11.89 -11.30 6.08
CA PHE A 204 -12.67 -12.40 6.64
C PHE A 204 -12.67 -12.38 8.17
N LYS A 205 -11.52 -12.17 8.82
CA LYS A 205 -11.43 -12.07 10.28
C LYS A 205 -12.23 -10.88 10.82
N CYS A 206 -12.19 -9.76 10.11
CA CYS A 206 -12.96 -8.57 10.47
C CYS A 206 -14.48 -8.82 10.34
N GLU A 207 -14.95 -9.42 9.24
CA GLU A 207 -16.36 -9.75 9.04
C GLU A 207 -16.87 -10.75 10.09
N ILE A 208 -16.11 -11.81 10.37
CA ILE A 208 -16.47 -12.79 11.41
C ILE A 208 -16.57 -12.12 12.78
N SER A 209 -15.67 -11.20 13.10
CA SER A 209 -15.70 -10.47 14.38
C SER A 209 -16.96 -9.61 14.54
N LYS A 210 -17.59 -9.15 13.45
CA LYS A 210 -18.86 -8.40 13.49
C LYS A 210 -20.07 -9.26 13.84
N ILE A 211 -19.99 -10.59 13.66
CA ILE A 211 -21.10 -11.51 13.97
C ILE A 211 -21.21 -11.74 15.49
N TYR A 212 -20.10 -11.65 16.20
CA TYR A 212 -20.03 -11.92 17.64
C TYR A 212 -20.16 -10.67 18.53
N ASN A 213 -20.22 -9.48 17.93
CA ASN A 213 -20.45 -8.19 18.61
C ASN A 213 -21.91 -7.75 18.40
#